data_AF-A0A2T2WFH5-F1
#
_entry.id   AF-A0A2T2WFH5-F1
#
_cell.length_a   1.000
_cell.length_b   1.000
_cell.length_c   1.000
_cell.angle_alpha   90.00
_cell.angle_beta   90.00
_cell.angle_gamma   90.00
#
_symmetry.space_group_name_H-M   'P 1'
#
loop_
_entity.id
_entity.type
_entity.pdbx_description
1 polymer ?
#
loop_
_entity_poly.entity_id
_entity_poly.type
_entity_poly.pdbx_seq_one_letter_code
_entity_poly.pdbx_strand_id
1 'polypeptide(L)'
;MTERDIVIISVDRSEPDLILVNTSVDLLHCPVRLPKALLRSLGYTVYRPQKIKPVVYAAILRQAHRHGGKIPLGGFNVDVDDVEGLPFNPVAAKPADNSRSDNRGEDVLT
;
A
#
# COMPACT_ATOMS: atom_id res chain seq x y z
N MET A 1 16.15 -5.72 -10.60
CA MET A 1 16.33 -5.48 -9.16
C MET A 1 17.05 -6.67 -8.58
N THR A 2 18.15 -6.45 -7.88
CA THR A 2 18.87 -7.52 -7.19
C THR A 2 18.35 -7.60 -5.75
N GLU A 3 18.61 -8.68 -5.02
CA GLU A 3 18.28 -8.83 -3.58
C GLU A 3 18.84 -7.70 -2.68
N ARG A 4 19.65 -6.79 -3.22
CA ARG A 4 20.32 -5.71 -2.49
C ARG A 4 19.64 -4.33 -2.59
N ASP A 5 18.58 -4.20 -3.38
CA ASP A 5 17.85 -2.92 -3.51
C ASP A 5 17.01 -2.68 -2.24
N ILE A 6 17.53 -1.85 -1.33
CA ILE A 6 16.81 -1.46 -0.10
C ILE A 6 15.65 -0.55 -0.48
N VAL A 7 14.42 -0.91 -0.10
CA VAL A 7 13.27 0.00 -0.22
C VAL A 7 12.80 0.38 1.16
N ILE A 8 12.92 1.67 1.48
CA ILE A 8 12.47 2.27 2.71
C ILE A 8 11.09 2.86 2.47
N ILE A 9 10.08 2.15 2.96
CA ILE A 9 8.69 2.60 2.89
C ILE A 9 8.43 3.49 4.12
N SER A 10 8.66 4.78 3.97
CA SER A 10 8.36 5.81 4.99
C SER A 10 7.03 6.47 4.70
N VAL A 11 5.96 6.04 5.38
CA VAL A 11 4.63 6.65 5.21
C VAL A 11 4.63 8.04 5.85
N ASP A 12 4.86 9.07 5.05
CA ASP A 12 4.67 10.46 5.48
C ASP A 12 3.18 10.72 5.72
N ARG A 13 2.88 11.44 6.80
CA ARG A 13 1.52 11.84 7.20
C ARG A 13 1.25 13.32 6.90
N SER A 14 2.23 14.07 6.43
CA SER A 14 2.07 15.48 6.04
C SER A 14 1.08 15.64 4.88
N GLU A 15 1.04 14.67 3.96
CA GLU A 15 0.10 14.60 2.85
C GLU A 15 -0.99 13.54 3.12
N PRO A 16 -2.24 13.95 3.43
CA PRO A 16 -3.27 13.02 3.87
C PRO A 16 -3.71 12.03 2.80
N ASP A 17 -3.49 12.34 1.52
CA ASP A 17 -3.94 11.52 0.38
C ASP A 17 -2.85 10.66 -0.27
N LEU A 18 -1.58 10.88 0.07
CA LEU A 18 -0.45 10.17 -0.52
C LEU A 18 0.28 9.28 0.50
N ILE A 19 1.01 8.31 -0.04
CA ILE A 19 2.07 7.59 0.65
C ILE A 19 3.35 7.86 -0.11
N LEU A 20 4.35 8.40 0.59
CA LEU A 20 5.69 8.53 0.04
C LEU A 20 6.48 7.25 0.31
N VAL A 21 7.22 6.79 -0.68
CA VAL A 21 8.08 5.60 -0.56
C VAL A 21 9.44 5.90 -1.19
N ASN A 22 10.52 5.62 -0.47
CA ASN A 22 11.87 5.94 -0.91
C ASN A 22 12.65 4.65 -1.17
N THR A 23 13.40 4.59 -2.27
CA THR A 23 14.22 3.41 -2.64
C THR A 23 15.71 3.75 -2.55
N SER A 24 16.41 3.10 -1.61
CA SER A 24 17.87 3.12 -1.32
C SER A 24 18.55 4.49 -1.34
N VAL A 25 19.89 4.53 -1.30
CA VAL A 25 20.79 5.60 -0.78
C VAL A 25 20.44 7.04 -1.21
N ASP A 26 19.76 7.22 -2.35
CA ASP A 26 19.13 8.46 -2.76
C ASP A 26 17.78 8.71 -2.05
N LEU A 27 17.69 8.41 -0.75
CA LEU A 27 16.47 8.36 0.07
C LEU A 27 15.63 9.65 0.06
N LEU A 28 16.17 10.75 -0.47
CA LEU A 28 15.53 12.05 -0.59
C LEU A 28 15.22 12.45 -2.04
N HIS A 29 15.86 11.83 -3.03
CA HIS A 29 15.84 12.30 -4.42
C HIS A 29 14.97 11.48 -5.36
N CYS A 30 14.53 10.29 -4.94
CA CYS A 30 13.70 9.40 -5.75
C CYS A 30 12.40 8.96 -5.05
N PRO A 31 11.52 9.90 -4.64
CA PRO A 31 10.26 9.56 -3.98
C PRO A 31 9.25 8.93 -4.94
N VAL A 32 8.76 7.74 -4.58
CA VAL A 32 7.60 7.09 -5.19
C VAL A 32 6.35 7.57 -4.45
N ARG A 33 5.45 8.25 -5.16
CA ARG A 33 4.22 8.83 -4.61
C ARG A 33 3.05 7.93 -4.97
N LEU A 34 2.45 7.32 -3.95
CA LEU A 34 1.38 6.33 -4.11
C LEU A 34 0.06 6.90 -3.58
N PRO A 35 -0.93 7.19 -4.43
CA PRO A 35 -2.23 7.67 -3.99
C PRO A 35 -2.96 6.64 -3.13
N LYS A 36 -3.48 7.07 -1.98
CA LYS A 36 -4.28 6.20 -1.09
C LYS A 36 -5.57 5.74 -1.76
N ALA A 37 -6.15 6.54 -2.66
CA ALA A 37 -7.32 6.17 -3.43
C ALA A 37 -7.10 4.89 -4.26
N LEU A 38 -5.90 4.75 -4.84
CA LEU A 38 -5.50 3.62 -5.64
C LEU A 38 -5.19 2.38 -4.78
N LEU A 39 -4.67 2.56 -3.57
CA LEU A 39 -4.59 1.48 -2.60
C LEU A 39 -5.98 1.02 -2.12
N ARG A 40 -6.92 1.95 -1.93
CA ARG A 40 -8.30 1.64 -1.55
C ARG A 40 -9.02 0.84 -2.63
N SER A 41 -8.81 1.11 -3.92
CA SER A 41 -9.40 0.30 -5.01
C SER A 41 -8.89 -1.14 -5.02
N LEU A 42 -7.72 -1.41 -4.43
CA LEU A 42 -7.15 -2.73 -4.22
C LEU A 42 -7.53 -3.35 -2.85
N GLY A 43 -8.41 -2.71 -2.07
CA GLY A 43 -8.82 -3.19 -0.75
C GLY A 43 -7.84 -2.88 0.39
N TYR A 44 -6.83 -2.03 0.17
CA TYR A 44 -5.93 -1.62 1.25
C TYR A 44 -6.52 -0.42 2.00
N THR A 45 -7.03 -0.66 3.21
CA THR A 45 -7.54 0.38 4.13
C THR A 45 -6.52 0.77 5.21
N VAL A 46 -5.50 -0.07 5.42
CA VAL A 46 -4.44 0.13 6.40
C VAL A 46 -3.07 0.12 5.70
N TYR A 47 -2.38 1.24 5.74
CA TYR A 47 -1.15 1.50 4.98
C TYR A 47 0.12 1.08 5.73
N ARG A 48 0.17 -0.16 6.23
CA ARG A 48 1.38 -0.69 6.88
C ARG A 48 2.45 -0.99 5.82
N PRO A 49 3.70 -0.54 5.98
CA PRO A 49 4.79 -0.82 5.05
C PRO A 49 4.86 -2.26 4.55
N GLN A 50 4.80 -3.23 5.45
CA GLN A 50 4.86 -4.66 5.12
C GLN A 50 3.70 -5.13 4.23
N LYS A 51 2.51 -4.52 4.34
CA LYS A 51 1.32 -4.91 3.59
C LYS A 51 1.32 -4.32 2.18
N ILE A 52 1.79 -3.08 2.03
CA ILE A 52 1.81 -2.37 0.74
C ILE A 52 3.09 -2.63 -0.06
N LYS A 53 4.12 -3.23 0.55
CA LYS A 53 5.40 -3.56 -0.09
C LYS A 53 5.26 -4.28 -1.45
N PRO A 54 4.40 -5.30 -1.62
CA PRO A 54 4.23 -5.96 -2.92
C PRO A 54 3.70 -5.02 -4.01
N VAL A 55 2.76 -4.15 -3.67
CA VAL A 55 2.18 -3.15 -4.60
C VAL A 55 3.24 -2.15 -5.04
N VAL A 56 3.99 -1.63 -4.07
CA VAL A 56 5.11 -0.70 -4.30
C VAL A 56 6.15 -1.33 -5.23
N TYR A 57 6.55 -2.58 -4.98
CA TYR A 57 7.54 -3.27 -5.82
C TYR A 57 7.04 -3.48 -7.24
N ALA A 58 5.79 -3.87 -7.40
CA ALA A 58 5.22 -4.03 -8.73
C ALA A 58 5.20 -2.69 -9.50
N ALA A 59 4.82 -1.59 -8.85
CA ALA A 59 4.84 -0.27 -9.46
C ALA A 59 6.26 0.15 -9.89
N ILE A 60 7.25 -0.04 -9.01
CA ILE A 60 8.67 0.23 -9.31
C ILE A 60 9.14 -0.61 -10.50
N LEU A 61 8.81 -1.91 -10.53
CA LEU A 61 9.22 -2.81 -11.61
C LEU A 61 8.58 -2.43 -12.96
N ARG A 62 7.31 -2.01 -12.97
CA ARG A 62 6.64 -1.53 -14.19
C ARG A 62 7.26 -0.26 -14.71
N GLN A 63 7.56 0.68 -13.83
CA GLN A 63 8.22 1.93 -14.20
C GLN A 63 9.64 1.67 -14.71
N ALA A 64 10.41 0.82 -14.03
CA ALA A 64 11.70 0.37 -14.53
C ALA A 64 11.58 -0.25 -15.93
N HIS A 65 10.57 -1.10 -16.17
CA HIS A 65 10.36 -1.70 -17.49
C HIS A 65 10.06 -0.65 -18.58
N ARG A 66 9.20 0.35 -18.29
CA ARG A 66 8.91 1.45 -19.23
C ARG A 66 10.14 2.31 -19.53
N HIS A 67 11.06 2.44 -18.57
CA HIS A 67 12.24 3.30 -18.66
C HIS A 67 13.56 2.53 -18.90
N GLY A 68 13.49 1.34 -19.52
CA GLY A 68 14.69 0.60 -19.93
C GLY A 68 15.56 0.11 -18.77
N GLY A 69 14.93 -0.29 -17.66
CA GLY A 69 15.55 -0.82 -16.46
C GLY A 69 15.95 0.24 -15.42
N LYS A 70 15.57 1.51 -15.61
CA LYS A 70 15.96 2.62 -14.73
C LYS A 70 14.76 3.23 -14.02
N ILE A 71 14.97 3.73 -12.80
CA ILE A 71 14.01 4.57 -12.10
C ILE A 71 14.34 6.05 -12.39
N PRO A 72 13.36 6.89 -12.75
CA PRO A 72 13.59 8.31 -12.98
C PRO A 72 14.18 9.01 -11.76
N LEU A 73 15.19 9.87 -12.00
CA LEU A 73 15.66 10.84 -10.99
C LEU A 73 14.50 11.79 -10.65
N GLY A 74 14.28 12.08 -9.37
CA GLY A 74 13.11 12.83 -8.89
C GLY A 74 11.93 11.94 -8.46
N GLY A 75 12.04 10.62 -8.67
CA GLY A 75 10.99 9.67 -8.36
C GLY A 75 9.83 9.73 -9.35
N PHE A 76 8.66 9.22 -8.97
CA PHE A 76 7.49 9.16 -9.86
C PHE A 76 6.17 9.07 -9.08
N ASN A 77 5.07 9.40 -9.75
CA ASN A 77 3.73 9.16 -9.26
C ASN A 77 3.25 7.79 -9.74
N VAL A 78 2.64 7.02 -8.86
CA VAL A 78 2.05 5.73 -9.20
C VAL A 78 0.67 5.96 -9.81
N ASP A 79 0.51 5.53 -11.06
CA ASP A 79 -0.75 5.64 -11.80
C ASP A 79 -1.54 4.32 -11.76
N VAL A 80 -2.80 4.35 -12.22
CA VAL A 80 -3.68 3.18 -12.22
C VAL A 80 -3.07 2.01 -13.00
N ASP A 81 -2.44 2.31 -14.14
CA ASP A 81 -1.76 1.33 -14.99
C ASP A 81 -0.57 0.64 -14.28
N ASP A 82 -0.02 1.25 -13.23
CA ASP A 82 1.06 0.67 -12.43
C ASP A 82 0.56 -0.39 -11.45
N VAL A 83 -0.74 -0.43 -11.20
CA VAL A 83 -1.35 -1.37 -10.26
C VAL A 83 -2.44 -2.25 -10.83
N GLU A 84 -2.74 -2.10 -12.12
CA GLU A 84 -3.68 -2.95 -12.83
C GLU A 84 -3.30 -4.44 -12.70
N GLY A 85 -4.25 -5.30 -12.32
CA GLY A 85 -4.02 -6.74 -12.17
C GLY A 85 -3.18 -7.14 -10.96
N LEU A 86 -2.85 -6.21 -10.05
CA LEU A 86 -2.22 -6.55 -8.77
C LEU A 86 -3.22 -7.19 -7.80
N PRO A 87 -2.74 -8.05 -6.89
CA PRO A 87 -3.61 -8.79 -6.00
C PRO A 87 -4.42 -7.85 -5.10
N PHE A 88 -5.73 -8.09 -5.05
CA PHE A 88 -6.61 -7.50 -4.06
C PHE A 88 -6.20 -7.95 -2.65
N ASN A 89 -6.27 -7.06 -1.67
CA ASN A 89 -5.95 -7.39 -0.29
C ASN A 89 -7.00 -8.36 0.29
N PRO A 90 -6.66 -9.63 0.57
CA PRO A 90 -7.62 -10.64 1.01
C PRO A 90 -8.21 -10.34 2.40
N VAL A 91 -7.57 -9.47 3.19
CA VAL A 91 -8.06 -9.07 4.52
C VAL A 91 -9.24 -8.08 4.44
N ALA A 92 -9.43 -7.43 3.29
CA ALA A 92 -10.54 -6.49 3.09
C ALA A 92 -11.90 -7.20 2.91
N ALA A 93 -11.89 -8.48 2.54
CA ALA A 93 -13.09 -9.27 2.28
C ALA A 93 -13.75 -9.87 3.53
N LYS A 94 -13.30 -9.55 4.74
CA LYS A 94 -14.08 -9.83 5.95
C LYS A 94 -14.91 -8.59 6.29
N PRO A 95 -16.19 -8.50 5.87
CA PRO A 95 -17.13 -7.69 6.64
C PRO A 95 -17.02 -8.18 8.09
N ALA A 96 -16.90 -7.24 9.02
CA ALA A 96 -17.01 -7.57 10.43
C ALA A 96 -18.35 -8.28 10.61
N ASP A 97 -18.31 -9.56 10.94
CA ASP A 97 -19.48 -10.34 11.29
C ASP A 97 -20.00 -9.76 12.61
N ASN A 98 -20.92 -8.80 12.50
CA ASN A 98 -21.56 -8.13 13.62
C ASN A 98 -22.69 -8.98 14.21
N SER A 99 -22.66 -10.31 14.03
CA SER A 99 -23.50 -11.22 14.80
C SER A 99 -22.91 -11.46 16.20
N ARG A 100 -22.79 -10.41 17.01
CA ARG A 100 -22.86 -10.58 18.46
C ARG A 100 -24.34 -10.53 18.81
N SER A 101 -24.97 -11.70 18.88
CA SER A 101 -26.24 -11.87 19.57
C SER A 101 -26.06 -11.39 21.01
N ASP A 102 -26.77 -10.32 21.33
CA ASP A 102 -26.88 -9.74 22.66
C ASP A 102 -27.64 -10.75 23.55
N ASN A 103 -26.95 -11.79 24.04
CA ASN A 103 -27.49 -12.67 25.08
C ASN A 103 -27.41 -11.91 26.41
N ARG A 104 -28.35 -10.98 26.61
CA ARG A 104 -28.72 -10.53 27.95
C ARG A 104 -29.42 -11.70 28.63
N GLY A 105 -28.65 -12.49 29.36
CA GLY A 105 -29.17 -13.34 30.42
C GLY A 105 -29.75 -12.42 31.49
N GLU A 106 -31.03 -12.10 31.35
CA GLU A 106 -31.84 -11.63 32.47
C GLU A 106 -32.04 -12.82 33.41
N ASP A 107 -31.11 -13.00 34.35
CA ASP A 107 -31.40 -13.75 35.57
C ASP A 107 -32.35 -12.90 36.42
N VAL A 108 -33.64 -13.10 36.18
CA VAL A 108 -34.74 -12.61 37.00
C VAL A 108 -34.68 -13.33 38.35
N LEU A 109 -34.54 -12.54 39.42
CA LEU A 109 -34.80 -12.97 40.79
C LEU A 109 -36.19 -13.62 40.89
N THR A 110 -36.25 -14.85 41.39
CA THR A 110 -37.33 -15.35 42.27
C THR A 110 -36.84 -16.57 43.03
#